data_AF-A0A7J3FBU4-F1
#
_entry.id   AF-A0A7J3FBU4-F1
#
_cell.length_a   1.000
_cell.length_b   1.000
_cell.length_c   1.000
_cell.angle_alpha   90.00
_cell.angle_beta   90.00
_cell.angle_gamma   90.00
#
_symmetry.space_group_name_H-M   'P 1'
#
loop_
_entity.id
_entity.type
_entity.pdbx_description
1 polymer ?
#
loop_
_entity_poly.entity_id
_entity_poly.type
_entity_poly.pdbx_seq_one_letter_code
_entity_poly.pdbx_strand_id
1 'polypeptide(L)'
;MSLWKHIHELASKELDLVKRKKQALDDLLSSGRISQTTYEHLNAEIKEALTSVEKYLETTICKMEARAQDLEKQIGTLEVFLANTEMLHVTGEIDDETYEKQMNAINVGLEAARRELNEIKSILEGPKPAEAVECEHGEETSETLTETTVENPVEEKTAEETSGIF
;
A
#
# COMPACT_ATOMS: atom_id res chain seq x y z
N MET A 1 -13.88 -0.85 4.64
CA MET A 1 -12.74 -1.72 5.02
C MET A 1 -11.75 -1.67 3.89
N SER A 2 -10.47 -1.40 4.16
CA SER A 2 -9.42 -1.43 3.14
C SER A 2 -9.21 -2.85 2.60
N LEU A 3 -8.77 -2.97 1.34
CA LEU A 3 -8.60 -4.27 0.68
C LEU A 3 -7.57 -5.15 1.42
N TRP A 4 -6.45 -4.56 1.85
CA TRP A 4 -5.40 -5.25 2.58
C TRP A 4 -5.89 -5.83 3.91
N LYS A 5 -6.75 -5.10 4.63
CA LYS A 5 -7.33 -5.54 5.90
C LYS A 5 -8.27 -6.74 5.70
N HIS A 6 -9.10 -6.68 4.66
CA HIS A 6 -9.98 -7.80 4.31
C HIS A 6 -9.19 -9.05 3.92
N ILE A 7 -8.13 -8.87 3.12
CA ILE A 7 -7.24 -9.96 2.70
C ILE A 7 -6.57 -10.61 3.91
N HIS A 8 -5.99 -9.80 4.80
CA HIS A 8 -5.34 -10.28 6.02
C HIS A 8 -6.32 -11.06 6.91
N GLU A 9 -7.54 -10.53 7.11
CA GLU A 9 -8.57 -11.19 7.91
C GLU A 9 -9.00 -12.53 7.30
N LEU A 10 -9.19 -12.59 5.98
CA LEU A 10 -9.57 -13.81 5.28
C LEU A 10 -8.47 -14.88 5.38
N ALA A 11 -7.22 -14.50 5.14
CA ALA A 11 -6.07 -15.39 5.21
C ALA A 11 -5.85 -15.92 6.64
N SER A 12 -6.04 -15.07 7.65
CA SER A 12 -5.95 -15.48 9.06
C SER A 12 -7.02 -16.52 9.42
N LYS A 13 -8.26 -16.32 8.96
CA LYS A 13 -9.35 -17.29 9.16
C LYS A 13 -9.08 -18.62 8.46
N GLU A 14 -8.52 -18.58 7.26
CA GLU A 14 -8.14 -19.81 6.55
C GLU A 14 -7.03 -20.55 7.29
N LEU A 15 -6.02 -19.84 7.81
CA LEU A 15 -4.95 -20.44 8.61
C LEU A 15 -5.52 -21.18 9.83
N ASP A 16 -6.44 -20.54 10.55
CA ASP A 16 -7.11 -21.15 11.71
C ASP A 16 -7.96 -22.36 11.32
N LEU A 17 -8.57 -22.35 10.13
CA LEU A 17 -9.33 -23.50 9.62
C LEU A 17 -8.39 -24.66 9.28
N VAL A 18 -7.29 -24.41 8.58
CA VAL A 18 -6.30 -25.44 8.22
C VAL A 18 -5.66 -26.04 9.46
N LYS A 19 -5.31 -25.23 10.46
CA LYS A 19 -4.79 -25.70 11.77
C LYS A 19 -5.80 -26.59 12.50
N ARG A 20 -7.08 -26.22 12.51
CA ARG A 20 -8.14 -27.07 13.10
C ARG A 20 -8.33 -28.38 12.34
N LYS A 21 -8.26 -28.36 11.00
CA LYS A 21 -8.29 -29.59 10.18
C LYS A 21 -7.10 -30.50 10.50
N LYS A 22 -5.90 -29.94 10.67
CA LYS A 22 -4.71 -30.69 11.07
C LYS A 22 -4.91 -31.39 12.41
N GLN A 23 -5.38 -30.66 13.43
CA GLN A 23 -5.66 -31.22 14.75
C GLN A 23 -6.71 -32.34 14.67
N ALA A 24 -7.81 -32.11 13.95
CA ALA A 24 -8.85 -33.13 13.79
C ALA A 24 -8.33 -34.39 13.09
N LEU A 25 -7.43 -34.24 12.11
CA LEU A 25 -6.78 -35.36 11.43
C LEU A 25 -5.87 -36.16 12.39
N ASP A 26 -5.13 -35.46 13.26
CA ASP A 26 -4.29 -36.08 14.30
C ASP A 26 -5.14 -36.88 15.30
N ASP A 27 -6.28 -36.33 15.72
CA ASP A 27 -7.22 -36.99 16.64
C ASP A 27 -7.87 -38.24 16.00
N LEU A 28 -8.14 -38.21 14.70
CA LEU A 28 -8.68 -39.36 13.96
C LEU A 28 -7.66 -40.50 13.88
N LEU A 29 -6.38 -40.18 13.70
CA LEU A 29 -5.31 -41.18 13.71
C LEU A 29 -5.12 -41.75 15.12
N SER A 30 -5.05 -40.88 16.14
CA SER A 30 -4.82 -41.31 17.54
C SER A 30 -5.95 -42.17 18.10
N SER A 31 -7.19 -41.92 17.67
CA SER A 31 -8.36 -42.74 18.00
C SER A 31 -8.50 -44.02 17.16
N GLY A 32 -7.57 -44.29 16.22
CA GLY A 32 -7.59 -45.47 15.35
C GLY A 32 -8.74 -45.49 14.33
N ARG A 33 -9.41 -44.35 14.11
CA ARG A 33 -10.55 -44.25 13.18
C ARG A 33 -10.12 -44.23 11.72
N ILE A 34 -8.88 -43.86 11.44
CA ILE A 34 -8.27 -43.89 10.11
C ILE A 34 -6.96 -44.67 10.14
N SER A 35 -6.56 -45.20 8.99
CA SER A 35 -5.27 -45.85 8.83
C SER A 35 -4.13 -44.83 8.75
N GLN A 36 -2.91 -45.28 9.06
CA GLN A 36 -1.69 -44.49 8.87
C GLN A 36 -1.54 -44.00 7.41
N THR A 37 -1.82 -44.85 6.44
CA THR A 37 -1.75 -44.50 5.01
C THR A 37 -2.76 -43.41 4.63
N THR A 38 -4.00 -43.49 5.14
CA THR A 38 -5.02 -42.45 4.94
C THR A 38 -4.60 -41.14 5.58
N TYR A 39 -4.05 -41.19 6.79
CA TYR A 39 -3.51 -40.03 7.48
C TYR A 39 -2.41 -39.35 6.66
N GLU A 40 -1.43 -40.10 6.18
CA GLU A 40 -0.29 -39.56 5.43
C GLU A 40 -0.71 -38.80 4.18
N HIS A 41 -1.67 -39.35 3.42
CA HIS A 41 -2.22 -38.69 2.24
C HIS A 41 -2.90 -37.36 2.59
N LEU A 42 -3.81 -37.35 3.56
CA LEU A 42 -4.54 -36.13 3.94
C LEU A 42 -3.62 -35.10 4.61
N ASN A 43 -2.64 -35.57 5.37
CA ASN A 43 -1.66 -34.72 6.03
C ASN A 43 -0.74 -34.02 5.03
N ALA A 44 -0.42 -34.66 3.89
CA ALA A 44 0.34 -34.01 2.82
C ALA A 44 -0.45 -32.82 2.24
N GLU A 45 -1.74 -32.99 1.94
CA GLU A 45 -2.60 -31.91 1.44
C GLU A 45 -2.76 -30.77 2.46
N ILE A 46 -2.97 -31.11 3.73
CA ILE A 46 -3.09 -30.11 4.80
C ILE A 46 -1.79 -29.32 4.98
N LYS A 47 -0.63 -29.98 4.90
CA LYS A 47 0.68 -29.31 4.95
C LYS A 47 0.88 -28.37 3.78
N GLU A 48 0.54 -28.79 2.57
CA GLU A 48 0.62 -27.93 1.38
C GLU A 48 -0.29 -26.70 1.53
N ALA A 49 -1.52 -26.89 1.99
CA ALA A 49 -2.45 -25.80 2.28
C ALA A 49 -1.91 -24.86 3.37
N LEU A 50 -1.31 -25.40 4.43
CA LEU A 50 -0.71 -24.61 5.51
C LEU A 50 0.40 -23.70 4.96
N THR A 51 1.37 -24.28 4.25
CA THR A 51 2.47 -23.54 3.64
C THR A 51 1.98 -22.47 2.67
N SER A 52 0.95 -22.78 1.87
CA SER A 52 0.37 -21.82 0.93
C SER A 52 -0.25 -20.61 1.63
N VAL A 53 -1.03 -20.84 2.68
CA VAL A 53 -1.69 -19.79 3.45
C VAL A 53 -0.68 -18.95 4.24
N GLU A 54 0.33 -19.59 4.85
CA GLU A 54 1.40 -18.90 5.57
C GLU A 54 2.20 -17.98 4.65
N LYS A 55 2.60 -18.46 3.47
CA LYS A 55 3.28 -17.64 2.46
C LYS A 55 2.43 -16.46 1.99
N TYR A 56 1.13 -16.67 1.84
CA TYR A 56 0.21 -15.59 1.45
C TYR A 56 0.07 -14.52 2.55
N LEU A 57 0.03 -14.93 3.82
CA LEU A 57 0.05 -14.01 4.97
C LEU A 57 1.35 -13.22 5.02
N GLU A 58 2.49 -13.88 4.88
CA GLU A 58 3.81 -13.26 4.85
C GLU A 58 3.90 -12.19 3.74
N THR A 59 3.46 -12.54 2.52
CA THR A 59 3.40 -11.61 1.39
C THR A 59 2.48 -10.41 1.68
N THR A 60 1.37 -10.66 2.38
CA THR A 60 0.43 -9.59 2.78
C THR A 60 1.05 -8.68 3.83
N ILE A 61 1.76 -9.24 4.82
CA ILE A 61 2.49 -8.52 5.86
C ILE A 61 3.57 -7.63 5.24
N CYS A 62 4.38 -8.15 4.31
CA CYS A 62 5.41 -7.33 3.64
C CYS A 62 4.81 -6.15 2.87
N LYS A 63 3.66 -6.35 2.20
CA LYS A 63 2.95 -5.25 1.53
C LYS A 63 2.41 -4.21 2.52
N MET A 64 1.96 -4.65 3.69
CA MET A 64 1.52 -3.75 4.76
C MET A 64 2.68 -2.93 5.33
N GLU A 65 3.84 -3.57 5.55
CA GLU A 65 5.06 -2.89 5.99
C GLU A 65 5.53 -1.85 4.97
N ALA A 66 5.58 -2.19 3.67
CA ALA A 66 5.90 -1.25 2.61
C ALA A 66 4.91 -0.07 2.57
N ARG A 67 3.61 -0.35 2.68
CA ARG A 67 2.57 0.69 2.73
C ARG A 67 2.73 1.60 3.95
N ALA A 68 3.13 1.08 5.10
CA ALA A 68 3.39 1.88 6.29
C ALA A 68 4.56 2.86 6.06
N GLN A 69 5.66 2.39 5.46
CA GLN A 69 6.79 3.25 5.12
C GLN A 69 6.41 4.34 4.12
N ASP A 70 5.61 4.00 3.11
CA ASP A 70 5.11 4.99 2.14
C ASP A 70 4.22 6.04 2.78
N LEU A 71 3.35 5.64 3.72
CA LEU A 71 2.50 6.56 4.48
C LEU A 71 3.32 7.51 5.34
N GLU A 72 4.39 7.03 5.99
CA GLU A 72 5.30 7.88 6.76
C GLU A 72 5.98 8.94 5.87
N LYS A 73 6.43 8.56 4.67
CA LYS A 73 6.96 9.50 3.67
C LYS A 73 5.89 10.52 3.24
N GLN A 74 4.66 10.07 2.96
CA GLN A 74 3.55 10.95 2.58
C GLN A 74 3.20 11.96 3.68
N ILE A 75 3.18 11.52 4.94
CA ILE A 75 2.97 12.40 6.09
C ILE A 75 4.07 13.48 6.14
N GLY A 76 5.34 13.10 6.00
CA GLY A 76 6.45 14.06 5.99
C GLY A 76 6.32 15.10 4.86
N THR A 77 5.96 14.67 3.65
CA THR A 77 5.72 15.58 2.52
C THR A 77 4.56 16.54 2.79
N LEU A 78 3.46 16.06 3.36
CA LEU A 78 2.31 16.89 3.73
C LEU A 78 2.67 17.90 4.83
N GLU A 79 3.52 17.53 5.79
CA GLU A 79 4.01 18.44 6.84
C GLU A 79 4.91 19.54 6.26
N VAL A 80 5.73 19.22 5.25
CA VAL A 80 6.50 20.24 4.51
C VAL A 80 5.57 21.19 3.74
N PHE A 81 4.55 20.66 3.05
CA PHE A 81 3.58 21.51 2.37
C PHE A 81 2.81 22.41 3.34
N LEU A 82 2.43 21.87 4.50
CA LEU A 82 1.80 22.64 5.56
C LEU A 82 2.68 23.83 5.98
N ALA A 83 3.96 23.59 6.28
CA ALA A 83 4.89 24.63 6.67
C ALA A 83 5.10 25.69 5.58
N ASN A 84 5.15 25.28 4.32
CA ASN A 84 5.24 26.20 3.19
C ASN A 84 3.97 27.06 3.04
N THR A 85 2.79 26.45 3.14
CA THR A 85 1.51 27.17 3.09
C THR A 85 1.40 28.20 4.21
N GLU A 86 1.81 27.85 5.43
CA GLU A 86 1.89 28.77 6.58
C GLU A 86 2.83 29.96 6.30
N MET A 87 4.02 29.69 5.76
CA MET A 87 4.97 30.73 5.41
C MET A 87 4.42 31.69 4.36
N LEU A 88 3.83 31.17 3.28
CA LEU A 88 3.21 31.97 2.21
C LEU A 88 2.08 32.86 2.72
N HIS A 89 1.30 32.37 3.68
CA HIS A 89 0.22 33.15 4.28
C HIS A 89 0.77 34.29 5.15
N VAL A 90 1.75 33.99 6.00
CA VAL A 90 2.37 34.98 6.89
C VAL A 90 3.15 36.06 6.10
N THR A 91 3.73 35.72 4.95
CA THR A 91 4.38 36.69 4.05
C THR A 91 3.39 37.48 3.19
N GLY A 92 2.09 37.13 3.22
CA GLY A 92 1.06 37.75 2.41
C GLY A 92 1.13 37.38 0.92
N GLU A 93 1.85 36.31 0.58
CA GLU A 93 1.93 35.77 -0.79
C GLU A 93 0.63 35.05 -1.21
N ILE A 94 -0.16 34.59 -0.24
CA ILE A 94 -1.51 34.04 -0.45
C ILE A 94 -2.53 34.71 0.45
N ASP A 95 -3.77 34.82 -0.02
CA ASP A 95 -4.89 35.34 0.76
C ASP A 95 -5.49 34.29 1.72
N ASP A 96 -6.33 34.77 2.65
CA ASP A 96 -6.98 33.93 3.65
C ASP A 96 -7.83 32.82 3.03
N GLU A 97 -8.52 33.09 1.91
CA GLU A 97 -9.36 32.11 1.24
C GLU A 97 -8.53 30.95 0.66
N THR A 98 -7.43 31.28 0.01
CA THR A 98 -6.47 30.32 -0.57
C THR A 98 -5.81 29.51 0.54
N TYR A 99 -5.38 30.19 1.61
CA TYR A 99 -4.79 29.54 2.79
C TYR A 99 -5.75 28.53 3.42
N GLU A 100 -6.98 28.93 3.74
CA GLU A 100 -7.97 28.04 4.37
C GLU A 100 -8.28 26.82 3.50
N LYS A 101 -8.39 27.02 2.18
CA LYS A 101 -8.63 25.91 1.25
C LYS A 101 -7.46 24.93 1.22
N GLN A 102 -6.22 25.42 1.16
CA GLN A 102 -5.03 24.56 1.16
C GLN A 102 -4.85 23.86 2.49
N MET A 103 -4.98 24.59 3.61
CA MET A 103 -4.91 24.08 4.97
C MET A 103 -5.90 22.92 5.19
N ASN A 104 -7.15 23.10 4.79
CA ASN A 104 -8.17 22.06 4.91
C ASN A 104 -7.81 20.81 4.09
N ALA A 105 -7.38 20.99 2.83
CA ALA A 105 -6.98 19.87 1.98
C ALA A 105 -5.78 19.08 2.55
N ILE A 106 -4.76 19.78 3.06
CA ILE A 106 -3.59 19.17 3.69
C ILE A 106 -3.98 18.40 4.95
N ASN A 107 -4.82 19.00 5.81
CA ASN A 107 -5.28 18.37 7.04
C ASN A 107 -6.09 17.10 6.79
N VAL A 108 -6.98 17.10 5.78
CA VAL A 108 -7.72 15.89 5.37
C VAL A 108 -6.75 14.79 4.94
N GLY A 109 -5.72 15.13 4.16
CA GLY A 109 -4.68 14.19 3.74
C GLY A 109 -3.89 13.62 4.93
N LEU A 110 -3.47 14.48 5.87
CA LEU A 110 -2.75 14.08 7.08
C LEU A 110 -3.57 13.15 7.96
N GLU A 111 -4.85 13.48 8.19
CA GLU A 111 -5.75 12.65 8.99
C GLU A 111 -5.93 11.27 8.35
N ALA A 112 -6.16 11.22 7.03
CA ALA A 112 -6.32 9.97 6.30
C ALA A 112 -5.05 9.10 6.36
N ALA A 113 -3.89 9.69 6.10
CA ALA A 113 -2.61 8.97 6.11
C ALA A 113 -2.26 8.44 7.51
N ARG A 114 -2.43 9.26 8.56
CA ARG A 114 -2.18 8.86 9.95
C ARG A 114 -3.14 7.77 10.41
N ARG A 115 -4.41 7.84 10.01
CA ARG A 115 -5.41 6.81 10.32
C ARG A 115 -5.03 5.47 9.70
N GLU A 116 -4.72 5.44 8.40
CA GLU A 116 -4.32 4.20 7.72
C GLU A 116 -3.03 3.62 8.34
N LEU A 117 -2.04 4.47 8.62
CA LEU A 117 -0.78 4.05 9.24
C LEU A 117 -1.01 3.39 10.60
N ASN A 118 -1.85 3.99 11.45
CA ASN A 118 -2.20 3.43 12.75
C ASN A 118 -2.96 2.11 12.62
N GLU A 119 -3.87 1.98 11.65
CA GLU A 119 -4.55 0.72 11.38
C GLU A 119 -3.56 -0.38 10.97
N ILE A 120 -2.61 -0.08 10.09
CA ILE A 120 -1.58 -1.04 9.66
C ILE A 120 -0.71 -1.45 10.85
N LYS A 121 -0.17 -0.50 11.62
CA LYS A 121 0.66 -0.76 12.79
C LYS A 121 -0.06 -1.63 13.82
N SER A 122 -1.34 -1.35 14.08
CA SER A 122 -2.13 -2.14 15.03
C SER A 122 -2.29 -3.62 14.65
N ILE A 123 -2.27 -3.94 13.35
CA ILE A 123 -2.37 -5.32 12.86
C ILE A 123 -1.00 -5.99 12.87
N LEU A 124 0.06 -5.25 12.50
CA LEU A 124 1.44 -5.76 12.52
C LEU A 124 1.97 -6.03 13.94
N GLU A 125 1.50 -5.28 14.95
CA GLU A 125 1.79 -5.51 16.37
C GLU A 125 1.03 -6.71 16.97
N GLY A 126 0.07 -7.29 16.23
CA GLY A 126 -0.65 -8.51 16.61
C GLY A 126 0.25 -9.77 16.61
N PRO A 127 -0.27 -10.93 17.03
CA PRO A 127 0.51 -12.17 17.08
C PRO A 127 1.00 -12.57 15.68
N LYS A 128 2.31 -12.40 15.44
CA LYS A 128 2.99 -12.79 14.19
C LYS A 128 3.07 -14.32 14.10
N PRO A 129 2.78 -14.94 12.94
CA PRO A 129 3.06 -16.36 12.72
C PRO A 129 4.55 -16.64 12.96
N ALA A 130 4.85 -17.74 13.64
CA ALA A 130 6.19 -18.08 14.12
C ALA A 130 7.11 -18.57 12.99
N GLU A 131 7.59 -17.64 12.17
CA GLU A 131 8.87 -17.63 11.44
C GLU A 131 8.89 -16.34 10.62
N ALA A 132 9.53 -15.30 11.16
CA ALA A 132 9.67 -14.02 10.47
C ALA A 132 10.81 -14.12 9.47
N VAL A 133 10.47 -14.28 8.19
CA VAL A 133 11.37 -13.87 7.11
C VAL A 133 11.33 -12.34 7.08
N GLU A 134 12.50 -11.71 7.14
CA GLU A 134 12.61 -10.26 7.00
C GLU A 134 12.19 -9.86 5.59
N CYS A 135 11.31 -8.87 5.47
CA CYS A 135 10.84 -8.38 4.18
C CYS A 135 11.98 -7.61 3.49
N GLU A 136 12.67 -8.28 2.56
CA GLU A 136 13.68 -7.69 1.68
C GLU A 136 13.04 -6.56 0.85
N HIS A 137 13.25 -5.30 1.23
CA HIS A 137 12.88 -4.14 0.42
C HIS A 137 13.90 -3.96 -0.70
N GLY A 138 13.55 -4.42 -1.91
CA GLY A 138 14.25 -4.02 -3.11
C GLY A 138 14.07 -2.53 -3.35
N GLU A 139 15.15 -1.76 -3.23
CA GLU A 139 15.20 -0.37 -3.69
C GLU A 139 14.90 -0.32 -5.19
N GLU A 140 13.68 0.09 -5.55
CA GLU A 140 13.39 0.51 -6.93
C GLU A 140 14.03 1.88 -7.16
N THR A 141 15.19 1.80 -7.80
CA THR A 141 15.94 2.91 -8.40
C THR A 141 15.00 3.82 -9.21
N SER A 142 14.91 5.08 -8.79
CA SER A 142 14.21 6.17 -9.47
C SER A 142 14.70 6.31 -10.92
N GLU A 143 13.85 6.00 -11.90
CA GLU A 143 14.10 6.31 -13.30
C GLU A 143 14.18 7.83 -13.49
N THR A 144 15.27 8.28 -14.09
CA THR A 144 15.52 9.67 -14.47
C THR A 144 14.67 10.01 -15.69
N LEU A 145 13.69 10.91 -15.52
CA LEU A 145 12.98 11.52 -16.65
C LEU A 145 13.92 12.54 -17.33
N THR A 146 14.46 12.19 -18.50
CA THR A 146 15.13 13.16 -19.37
C THR A 146 14.10 14.04 -20.07
N GLU A 147 14.13 15.30 -19.68
CA GLU A 147 13.46 16.46 -20.27
C GLU A 147 13.64 16.51 -21.80
N THR A 148 12.53 16.44 -22.54
CA THR A 148 12.52 16.69 -23.99
C THR A 148 12.23 18.17 -24.21
N THR A 149 13.27 18.92 -24.56
CA THR A 149 13.20 20.31 -25.02
C THR A 149 12.31 20.44 -26.24
N VAL A 150 11.23 21.22 -26.11
CA VAL A 150 10.39 21.68 -27.21
C VAL A 150 11.05 22.91 -27.84
N GLU A 151 11.61 22.78 -29.05
CA GLU A 151 11.89 23.94 -29.91
C GLU A 151 10.77 24.12 -30.93
N ASN A 152 10.05 25.22 -30.79
CA ASN A 152 9.27 25.86 -31.86
C ASN A 152 10.24 26.47 -32.90
N PRO A 153 9.87 26.50 -34.19
CA PRO A 153 10.31 27.56 -35.09
C PRO A 153 9.19 28.58 -35.30
N VAL A 154 9.59 29.85 -35.14
CA VAL A 154 8.86 31.09 -35.39
C VAL A 154 8.51 31.25 -36.89
N GLU A 155 7.33 31.83 -37.13
CA GLU A 155 6.81 32.33 -38.41
C GLU A 155 7.76 33.29 -39.14
N GLU A 156 7.80 33.18 -40.48
CA GLU A 156 7.98 34.36 -41.34
C GLU A 156 7.18 34.19 -42.64
N LYS A 157 6.06 34.90 -42.77
CA LYS A 157 5.41 35.16 -44.06
C LYS A 157 5.02 36.63 -44.11
N THR A 158 5.82 37.38 -44.85
CA THR A 158 5.62 38.81 -45.11
C THR A 158 4.74 39.01 -46.35
N ALA A 159 3.73 39.89 -46.19
CA ALA A 159 2.98 40.80 -47.08
C ALA A 159 3.09 40.65 -48.62
N GLU A 160 2.04 40.84 -49.43
CA GLU A 160 1.27 42.06 -49.80
C GLU A 160 0.18 41.58 -50.81
N GLU A 161 -0.93 42.23 -51.19
CA GLU A 161 -1.55 43.54 -50.96
C GLU A 161 -3.02 43.46 -51.46
N THR A 162 -3.88 44.20 -50.76
CA THR A 162 -5.11 44.93 -51.18
C THR A 162 -5.67 44.81 -52.62
N SER A 163 -6.99 44.59 -52.72
CA SER A 163 -7.97 45.68 -52.95
C SER A 163 -9.36 45.14 -53.35
N GLY A 164 -10.40 45.60 -52.65
CA GLY A 164 -11.79 45.40 -53.03
C GLY A 164 -12.18 46.18 -54.29
N ILE A 165 -13.24 45.71 -54.95
CA ILE A 165 -14.01 46.46 -55.95
C ILE A 165 -15.50 46.21 -55.68
N PHE A 166 -16.23 47.32 -55.75
CA PHE A 166 -17.66 47.57 -55.74
C PHE A 166 -18.58 46.48 -56.31
#